data_AF-A0A2V3HUC1-F1
#
_entry.id   AF-A0A2V3HUC1-F1
#
_cell.length_a   1.000
_cell.length_b   1.000
_cell.length_c   1.000
_cell.angle_alpha   90.00
_cell.angle_beta   90.00
_cell.angle_gamma   90.00
#
_symmetry.space_group_name_H-M   'P 1'
#
loop_
_entity.id
_entity.type
_entity.pdbx_description
1 polymer ?
#
loop_
_entity_poly.entity_id
_entity_poly.type
_entity_poly.pdbx_seq_one_letter_code
_entity_poly.pdbx_strand_id
1 'polypeptide(L)'
;MIQREELLVGIPRVFVKDGAAAAVCHGAPLLRPGVVAFDSGLTNGDEVRLLTLKGEAVALARMQVDAAGLEEMKNGEVAKSTTVLMEVDTYPRGW
;
A
#
# COMPACT_ATOMS: atom_id res chain seq x y z
N MET A 1 22.01 -7.98 10.30
CA MET A 1 20.61 -8.45 10.27
C MET A 1 19.94 -7.62 9.20
N ILE A 2 19.64 -8.17 8.03
CA ILE A 2 19.04 -7.40 6.92
C ILE A 2 17.57 -7.18 7.29
N GLN A 3 17.13 -5.92 7.38
CA GLN A 3 15.72 -5.61 7.59
C GLN A 3 14.92 -5.95 6.33
N ARG A 4 13.67 -6.42 6.49
CA ARG A 4 12.83 -6.88 5.36
C ARG A 4 12.64 -5.79 4.30
N GLU A 5 12.60 -4.53 4.71
CA GLU A 5 12.46 -3.37 3.82
C GLU A 5 13.63 -3.24 2.83
N GLU A 6 14.82 -3.71 3.21
CA GLU A 6 16.07 -3.56 2.45
C GLU A 6 16.10 -4.48 1.21
N LEU A 7 15.38 -5.61 1.26
CA LEU A 7 15.17 -6.51 0.12
C LEU A 7 14.21 -5.95 -0.93
N LEU A 8 13.46 -4.91 -0.57
CA LEU A 8 12.40 -4.36 -1.40
C LEU A 8 12.84 -3.07 -2.13
N VAL A 9 14.10 -2.67 -1.96
CA VAL A 9 14.69 -1.49 -2.62
C VAL A 9 14.54 -1.62 -4.14
N GLY A 10 13.99 -0.57 -4.76
CA GLY A 10 13.71 -0.52 -6.20
C GLY A 10 12.24 -0.73 -6.58
N ILE A 11 11.41 -1.28 -5.69
CA ILE A 11 9.96 -1.36 -5.93
C ILE A 11 9.32 -0.01 -5.54
N PRO A 12 8.46 0.59 -6.39
CA PRO A 12 7.76 1.84 -6.07
C PRO A 12 6.91 1.74 -4.80
N ARG A 13 6.66 2.89 -4.17
CA ARG A 13 6.01 2.98 -2.86
C ARG A 13 4.64 3.63 -2.95
N VAL A 14 3.74 3.14 -2.11
CA VAL A 14 2.43 3.74 -1.81
C VAL A 14 2.30 3.83 -0.30
N PHE A 15 2.21 5.05 0.22
CA PHE A 15 2.03 5.33 1.64
C PHE A 15 0.55 5.31 2.01
N VAL A 16 0.22 4.61 3.09
CA VAL A 16 -1.16 4.38 3.53
C VAL A 16 -1.39 4.86 4.95
N LYS A 17 -2.65 5.24 5.24
CA LYS A 17 -3.11 5.53 6.61
C LYS A 17 -3.08 4.27 7.47
N ASP A 18 -2.94 4.44 8.78
CA ASP A 18 -2.94 3.35 9.76
C ASP A 18 -4.15 2.41 9.64
N GLY A 19 -5.36 2.97 9.48
CA GLY A 19 -6.58 2.16 9.29
C GLY A 19 -6.58 1.34 8.00
N ALA A 20 -5.98 1.88 6.92
CA ALA A 20 -5.81 1.14 5.67
C ALA A 20 -4.74 0.05 5.80
N ALA A 21 -3.65 0.31 6.55
CA ALA A 21 -2.67 -0.71 6.87
C ALA A 21 -3.32 -1.89 7.63
N ALA A 22 -4.11 -1.59 8.67
CA ALA A 22 -4.84 -2.62 9.40
C ALA A 22 -5.77 -3.43 8.48
N ALA A 23 -6.55 -2.77 7.63
CA ALA A 23 -7.45 -3.45 6.69
C ALA A 23 -6.69 -4.35 5.69
N VAL A 24 -5.59 -3.86 5.12
CA VAL A 24 -4.75 -4.62 4.19
C VAL A 24 -4.12 -5.84 4.86
N CYS A 25 -3.68 -5.73 6.12
CA CYS A 25 -3.15 -6.89 6.87
C CYS A 25 -4.18 -8.02 7.01
N HIS A 26 -5.47 -7.70 6.98
CA HIS A 26 -6.57 -8.68 6.97
C HIS A 26 -7.00 -9.12 5.57
N GLY A 27 -6.27 -8.74 4.52
CA GLY A 27 -6.53 -9.14 3.13
C GLY A 27 -7.53 -8.25 2.38
N ALA A 28 -7.92 -7.10 2.94
CA ALA A 28 -8.72 -6.13 2.20
C ALA A 28 -7.90 -5.47 1.07
N PRO A 29 -8.52 -5.10 -0.05
CA PRO A 29 -7.85 -4.28 -1.05
C PRO A 29 -7.56 -2.88 -0.51
N LEU A 30 -6.55 -2.22 -1.06
CA LEU A 30 -6.27 -0.82 -0.77
C LEU A 30 -7.27 0.06 -1.53
N LEU A 31 -8.05 0.85 -0.79
CA LEU A 31 -8.99 1.80 -1.35
C LEU A 31 -8.41 3.22 -1.37
N ARG A 32 -8.90 4.06 -2.29
CA ARG A 32 -8.44 5.44 -2.48
C ARG A 32 -8.37 6.29 -1.20
N PRO A 33 -9.36 6.24 -0.28
CA PRO A 33 -9.31 7.04 0.96
C PRO A 33 -8.17 6.66 1.90
N GLY A 34 -7.60 5.46 1.74
CA GLY A 34 -6.49 4.93 2.51
C GLY A 34 -5.12 5.39 2.02
N VAL A 35 -5.01 5.92 0.79
CA VAL A 35 -3.74 6.37 0.20
C VAL A 35 -3.41 7.79 0.65
N VAL A 36 -2.18 8.00 1.10
CA VAL A 36 -1.64 9.31 1.52
C VAL A 36 -0.69 9.89 0.48
N ALA A 37 0.22 9.07 -0.04
CA ALA A 37 1.18 9.46 -1.08
C ALA A 37 1.61 8.24 -1.88
N PHE A 38 2.17 8.45 -3.08
CA PHE A 38 2.69 7.38 -3.92
C PHE A 38 3.81 7.92 -4.81
N ASP A 39 4.71 7.04 -5.26
CA ASP A 39 5.74 7.41 -6.22
C ASP A 39 5.10 7.72 -7.59
N SER A 40 5.63 8.70 -8.32
CA SER A 40 5.10 9.09 -9.63
C SER A 40 5.35 8.03 -10.71
N GLY A 41 4.53 8.03 -11.76
CA GLY A 41 4.77 7.18 -12.94
C GLY A 41 4.32 5.73 -12.79
N LEU A 42 3.52 5.42 -11.75
CA LEU A 42 2.88 4.11 -11.61
C LEU A 42 1.92 3.84 -12.76
N THR A 43 1.93 2.60 -13.22
CA THR A 43 1.04 2.09 -14.25
C THR A 43 0.14 0.99 -13.68
N ASN A 44 -0.99 0.74 -14.36
CA ASN A 44 -1.84 -0.39 -14.01
C ASN A 44 -1.03 -1.69 -14.13
N GLY A 45 -1.10 -2.52 -13.10
CA GLY A 45 -0.40 -3.80 -13.05
C GLY A 45 0.99 -3.75 -12.42
N ASP A 46 1.53 -2.56 -12.12
CA ASP A 46 2.80 -2.44 -11.41
C ASP A 46 2.73 -3.06 -10.02
N GLU A 47 3.83 -3.70 -9.63
CA GLU A 47 4.03 -4.14 -8.25
C GLU A 47 4.54 -2.98 -7.40
N VAL A 48 3.90 -2.78 -6.26
CA VAL A 48 4.18 -1.68 -5.34
C VAL A 48 4.28 -2.18 -3.91
N ARG A 49 4.99 -1.40 -3.09
CA ARG A 49 5.08 -1.62 -1.65
C ARG A 49 4.12 -0.69 -0.95
N LEU A 50 3.22 -1.27 -0.16
CA LEU A 50 2.38 -0.52 0.75
C LEU A 50 3.16 -0.27 2.03
N LEU A 51 3.35 1.01 2.37
CA LEU A 51 4.10 1.45 3.54
C LEU A 51 3.22 2.28 4.47
N THR A 52 3.42 2.16 5.78
CA THR A 52 2.88 3.15 6.71
C THR A 52 3.60 4.49 6.55
N LEU A 53 3.05 5.56 7.13
CA LEU A 53 3.73 6.86 7.16
C LEU A 53 5.05 6.84 7.95
N LYS A 54 5.28 5.81 8.78
CA LYS A 54 6.56 5.59 9.47
C LYS A 54 7.57 4.83 8.62
N GLY A 55 7.19 4.42 7.41
CA GLY A 55 8.04 3.65 6.49
C GLY A 55 8.03 2.14 6.72
N GLU A 56 7.13 1.61 7.54
CA GLU A 56 7.04 0.18 7.83
C GLU A 56 6.36 -0.55 6.66
N ALA A 57 6.89 -1.71 6.26
CA ALA A 57 6.32 -2.50 5.18
C ALA A 57 5.02 -3.20 5.60
N VAL A 58 3.91 -2.84 4.96
CA VAL A 58 2.57 -3.43 5.17
C VAL A 58 2.40 -4.67 4.28
N ALA A 59 2.53 -4.49 2.97
CA ALA A 59 2.30 -5.54 1.98
C ALA A 59 2.97 -5.21 0.63
N LEU A 60 3.19 -6.22 -0.19
CA LEU A 60 3.28 -6.07 -1.65
C LEU A 60 1.88 -6.08 -2.24
N ALA A 61 1.66 -5.23 -3.24
CA ALA A 61 0.39 -5.12 -3.92
C ALA A 61 0.56 -4.85 -5.41
N ARG A 62 -0.47 -5.18 -6.19
CA ARG A 62 -0.55 -4.88 -7.62
C ARG A 62 -1.52 -3.74 -7.87
N MET A 63 -1.03 -2.69 -8.52
CA MET A 63 -1.83 -1.51 -8.91
C MET A 63 -2.98 -1.92 -9.83
N GLN A 64 -4.18 -1.41 -9.56
CA GLN A 64 -5.36 -1.56 -10.40
C GLN A 64 -5.68 -0.29 -11.21
N VAL A 65 -4.89 0.77 -10.98
CA VAL A 65 -5.01 2.08 -11.63
C VAL A 65 -3.61 2.63 -11.88
N ASP A 66 -3.48 3.56 -12.82
CA ASP A 66 -2.24 4.31 -13.02
C ASP A 66 -2.17 5.54 -12.09
N ALA A 67 -1.02 6.21 -12.08
CA ALA A 67 -0.78 7.39 -11.26
C ALA A 67 -1.76 8.53 -11.56
N ALA A 68 -2.04 8.79 -12.85
CA ALA A 68 -2.96 9.84 -13.26
C ALA A 68 -4.39 9.57 -12.78
N GLY A 69 -4.87 8.35 -12.96
CA GLY A 69 -6.17 7.92 -12.44
C GLY A 69 -6.23 8.02 -10.92
N LEU A 70 -5.16 7.61 -10.21
CA LEU A 70 -5.10 7.71 -8.76
C LEU A 70 -5.21 9.15 -8.23
N GLU A 71 -4.67 10.14 -8.95
CA GLU A 71 -4.78 11.56 -8.61
C GLU A 71 -6.23 12.06 -8.72
N GLU A 72 -6.95 11.66 -9.76
CA GLU A 72 -8.32 12.13 -10.03
C GLU A 72 -9.39 11.37 -9.23
N MET A 73 -9.10 10.14 -8.80
CA MET A 73 -10.03 9.29 -8.07
C MET A 73 -10.43 9.87 -6.71
N LYS A 74 -11.73 9.83 -6.41
CA LYS A 74 -12.30 10.15 -5.08
C LYS A 74 -12.60 8.91 -4.23
N ASN A 75 -12.87 7.78 -4.88
CA ASN A 75 -13.21 6.51 -4.27
C ASN A 75 -12.81 5.36 -5.24
N GLY A 76 -12.89 4.12 -4.76
CA GLY A 76 -12.55 2.93 -5.54
C GLY A 76 -11.29 2.20 -5.05
N GLU A 77 -11.05 1.04 -5.64
CA GLU A 77 -9.89 0.19 -5.40
C GLU A 77 -8.66 0.73 -6.13
N VAL A 78 -7.53 0.81 -5.43
CA VAL A 78 -6.26 1.32 -5.95
C VAL A 78 -5.29 0.18 -6.22
N ALA A 79 -5.19 -0.76 -5.28
CA ALA A 79 -4.27 -1.88 -5.38
C ALA A 79 -4.79 -3.09 -4.62
N LYS A 80 -4.41 -4.29 -5.09
CA LYS A 80 -4.74 -5.55 -4.43
C LYS A 80 -3.48 -6.18 -3.85
N SER A 81 -3.51 -6.53 -2.56
CA SER A 81 -2.38 -7.15 -1.88
C SER A 81 -2.05 -8.51 -2.48
N THR A 82 -0.80 -8.71 -2.90
CA THR A 82 -0.23 -10.00 -3.32
C THR A 82 0.42 -10.73 -2.16
N THR A 83 1.07 -10.02 -1.24
CA THR A 83 1.71 -10.62 -0.06
C THR A 83 1.66 -9.67 1.11
N VAL A 84 1.04 -10.07 2.21
CA VAL A 84 1.03 -9.31 3.47
C VAL A 84 2.34 -9.56 4.21
N LEU A 85 3.01 -8.49 4.63
CA LEU A 85 4.31 -8.53 5.28
C LEU A 85 4.24 -8.16 6.77
N MET A 86 3.32 -7.25 7.12
CA MET A 86 3.10 -6.76 8.48
C MET A 86 2.26 -7.75 9.29
N GLU A 87 2.58 -7.88 10.57
CA GLU A 87 1.79 -8.69 11.50
C GLU A 87 0.41 -8.06 11.73
N VAL A 88 -0.60 -8.92 11.79
CA VAL A 88 -1.96 -8.53 12.13
C VAL A 88 -1.98 -7.90 13.54
N ASP A 89 -2.86 -6.93 13.76
CA ASP A 89 -3.01 -6.17 15.01
C ASP A 89 -1.84 -5.24 15.39
N THR A 90 -0.86 -5.03 14.49
CA THR A 90 0.19 -3.99 14.66
C THR A 90 -0.41 -2.58 14.76
N TYR A 91 -1.46 -2.33 13.99
CA TYR A 91 -2.22 -1.08 14.03
C TYR A 91 -3.67 -1.37 14.48
N PRO A 92 -4.25 -0.53 15.35
CA PRO A 92 -5.63 -0.70 15.75
C PRO A 92 -6.56 -0.55 14.54
N ARG A 93 -7.64 -1.33 14.53
CA ARG A 93 -8.69 -1.22 13.49
C ARG A 93 -9.32 0.17 13.58
N GLY A 94 -8.89 1.06 12.68
CA GLY A 94 -9.41 2.43 12.55
C GLY A 94 -10.66 2.47 11.69
N TRP A 95 -11.67 3.16 12.20
CA TRP A 95 -12.96 3.54 11.61
C TRP A 95 -12.81 4.78 10.73
#